data_AF-A0A1Y3EFK6-F1
#
_entry.id   AF-A0A1Y3EFK6-F1
#
_cell.length_a   1.000
_cell.length_b   1.000
_cell.length_c   1.000
_cell.angle_alpha   90.00
_cell.angle_beta   90.00
_cell.angle_gamma   90.00
#
_symmetry.space_group_name_H-M   'P 1'
#
loop_
_entity.id
_entity.type
_entity.pdbx_description
1 polymer ?
#
loop_
_entity_poly.entity_id
_entity_poly.type
_entity_poly.pdbx_seq_one_letter_code
_entity_poly.pdbx_strand_id
1 'polypeptide(L)' 'MKRIQKGPVRGISIKLQEEERERRDNYVPDVSALSVETLNIDEETKALLDSLGFGNMEGIEIVRPAIG' A
#
# COMPACT_ATOMS: atom_id res chain seq x y z
N MET A 1 -4.19 19.43 -31.72
CA MET A 1 -3.84 19.44 -30.28
C MET A 1 -2.68 18.48 -29.98
N LYS A 2 -1.42 18.90 -30.11
CA LYS A 2 -0.24 18.00 -29.95
C LYS A 2 0.15 17.71 -28.49
N ARG A 3 -0.31 18.52 -27.52
CA ARG A 3 0.03 18.38 -26.10
C ARG A 3 -0.83 17.34 -25.37
N ILE A 4 -2.12 17.26 -25.70
CA ILE A 4 -3.07 16.31 -25.10
C ILE A 4 -2.76 14.86 -25.52
N GLN A 5 -2.25 14.65 -26.74
CA GLN A 5 -1.79 13.33 -27.19
C GLN A 5 -0.59 12.79 -26.42
N LYS A 6 0.22 13.67 -25.80
CA LYS A 6 1.38 13.28 -25.00
C LYS A 6 1.04 13.01 -23.53
N GLY A 7 -0.19 13.29 -23.11
CA GLY A 7 -0.65 13.09 -21.73
C GLY A 7 -1.50 14.22 -21.18
N PRO A 8 -1.84 14.16 -19.89
CA PRO A 8 -2.65 15.17 -19.22
C PRO A 8 -1.94 16.53 -19.22
N VAL A 9 -2.68 17.59 -19.52
CA VAL A 9 -2.16 18.95 -19.55
C VAL A 9 -2.64 19.68 -18.30
N ARG A 10 -1.70 20.17 -17.49
CA ARG A 10 -1.99 20.91 -16.26
C ARG A 10 -2.95 22.08 -16.55
N GLY A 11 -4.05 22.16 -15.78
CA GLY A 11 -5.06 23.23 -15.88
C GLY A 11 -6.17 23.00 -16.91
N ILE A 12 -6.23 21.83 -17.56
CA ILE A 12 -7.28 21.47 -18.51
C ILE A 12 -7.87 20.13 -18.05
N SER A 13 -9.17 20.08 -17.79
CA SER A 13 -9.89 18.82 -17.61
C SER A 13 -10.62 18.45 -18.90
N ILE A 14 -10.41 17.22 -19.35
CA ILE A 14 -11.16 16.63 -20.46
C ILE A 14 -11.91 15.45 -19.87
N LYS A 15 -13.18 15.27 -20.21
CA LYS A 15 -14.02 14.17 -19.71
C LYS A 15 -13.34 12.80 -19.82
N LEU A 16 -12.62 12.56 -20.92
CA LEU A 16 -11.85 11.33 -21.14
C LEU A 16 -10.72 11.14 -20.10
N GLN A 17 -10.03 12.22 -19.72
CA GLN A 17 -8.94 12.17 -18.73
C GLN A 17 -9.48 11.96 -17.31
N GLU A 18 -10.65 12.53 -17.02
CA GLU A 18 -11.35 12.31 -15.75
C GLU A 18 -11.83 10.86 -15.63
N GLU A 19 -12.43 10.29 -16.68
CA GLU A 19 -12.88 8.89 -16.69
C GLU A 19 -11.72 7.88 -16.60
N GLU A 20 -10.60 8.12 -17.29
CA GLU A 20 -9.40 7.29 -17.12
C GLU A 20 -8.81 7.40 -15.71
N ARG A 21 -8.86 8.59 -15.11
CA ARG A 21 -8.41 8.80 -13.74
C ARG A 21 -9.30 8.06 -12.76
N GLU A 22 -10.62 8.15 -12.89
CA GLU A 22 -11.55 7.38 -12.07
C GLU A 22 -11.36 5.88 -12.25
N ARG A 23 -11.13 5.39 -13.48
CA ARG A 23 -10.86 3.95 -13.70
C ARG A 23 -9.56 3.49 -13.04
N ARG A 24 -8.50 4.31 -13.07
CA ARG A 24 -7.23 4.01 -12.38
C ARG A 24 -7.35 4.09 -10.87
N ASP A 25 -8.03 5.11 -10.37
CA ASP A 25 -8.20 5.34 -8.93
C ASP A 25 -9.12 4.26 -8.32
N ASN A 26 -10.12 3.78 -9.07
CA ASN A 26 -11.00 2.68 -8.66
C ASN A 26 -10.44 1.28 -8.94
N TYR A 27 -9.21 1.17 -9.46
CA TYR A 27 -8.61 -0.13 -9.71
C TYR A 27 -8.29 -0.82 -8.39
N VAL A 28 -8.97 -1.93 -8.12
CA VAL A 28 -8.69 -2.82 -7.00
C VAL A 28 -8.01 -4.08 -7.55
N PRO A 29 -6.82 -4.44 -7.07
CA PRO A 29 -6.13 -5.66 -7.52
C PRO A 29 -6.83 -6.92 -6.98
N ASP A 30 -6.68 -8.04 -7.70
CA ASP A 30 -7.27 -9.33 -7.31
C ASP A 30 -6.71 -9.85 -5.98
N VAL A 31 -5.43 -9.55 -5.70
CA VAL A 31 -4.75 -9.94 -4.45
C VAL A 31 -4.34 -8.67 -3.70
N SER A 32 -4.71 -8.62 -2.42
CA SER A 32 -4.29 -7.54 -1.54
C SER A 32 -2.81 -7.65 -1.22
N ALA A 33 -2.06 -6.56 -1.40
CA ALA A 33 -0.65 -6.51 -1.02
C ALA A 33 -0.42 -6.71 0.49
N LEU A 34 -1.45 -6.51 1.32
CA LEU A 34 -1.42 -6.73 2.76
C LEU A 34 -1.64 -8.18 3.17
N SER A 35 -2.09 -9.04 2.24
CA SER A 35 -2.29 -10.47 2.50
C SER A 35 -0.96 -11.20 2.39
N VAL A 36 -0.09 -11.00 3.38
CA VAL A 36 1.20 -11.69 3.49
C VAL A 36 1.08 -12.79 4.54
N GLU A 37 1.64 -13.96 4.25
CA GLU A 37 1.63 -15.11 5.18
C GLU A 37 2.48 -14.86 6.42
N THR A 38 3.56 -14.08 6.29
CA THR A 38 4.44 -13.71 7.40
C THR A 38 4.66 -12.19 7.46
N LEU A 39 4.48 -11.62 8.66
CA LEU A 39 4.72 -10.22 9.00
C LEU A 39 6.00 -10.13 9.81
N ASN A 40 6.97 -9.42 9.25
CA ASN A 40 8.23 -9.10 9.92
C ASN A 40 8.01 -7.93 10.88
N ILE A 41 8.24 -8.16 12.16
CA ILE A 41 7.99 -7.21 13.25
C ILE A 41 9.26 -7.09 14.11
N ASP A 42 9.48 -5.93 14.70
CA ASP A 42 10.60 -5.68 15.61
C ASP A 42 10.28 -6.16 17.04
N GLU A 43 11.32 -6.32 17.88
CA GLU A 43 11.13 -6.74 19.27
C GLU A 43 10.28 -5.75 20.09
N GLU A 44 10.42 -4.45 19.85
CA GLU A 44 9.64 -3.40 20.53
C GLU A 44 8.16 -3.41 20.13
N THR A 45 7.88 -3.65 18.84
CA THR A 45 6.50 -3.69 18.33
C THR A 45 5.78 -4.96 18.78
N LYS A 46 6.49 -6.07 19.00
CA LYS A 46 5.93 -7.24 19.68
C LYS A 46 5.53 -6.94 21.12
N ALA A 47 6.38 -6.25 21.90
CA ALA A 47 6.03 -5.88 23.27
C ALA A 47 4.79 -4.97 23.34
N LEU A 48 4.62 -4.09 22.35
CA LEU A 48 3.40 -3.31 22.19
C LEU A 48 2.17 -4.18 21.90
N LEU A 49 2.28 -5.15 20.98
CA LEU A 49 1.20 -6.09 20.68
C LEU A 49 0.79 -6.91 21.90
N ASP A 50 1.75 -7.35 22.72
CA ASP A 50 1.51 -8.05 23.98
C ASP A 50 0.75 -7.15 24.98
N SER A 51 1.12 -5.87 25.09
CA SER A 51 0.44 -4.89 25.97
C SER A 51 -1.00 -4.59 25.56
N LEU A 52 -1.29 -4.68 24.26
CA LEU A 52 -2.61 -4.46 23.68
C LEU A 52 -3.48 -5.72 23.67
N GLY A 53 -2.93 -6.88 24.11
CA GLY A 53 -3.63 -8.15 24.14
C GLY A 53 -3.66 -8.91 22.81
N PHE A 54 -2.84 -8.51 21.83
CA PHE A 54 -2.72 -9.12 20.50
C PHE A 54 -1.48 -10.04 20.35
N GLY A 55 -0.89 -10.50 21.46
CA GLY A 55 0.35 -11.29 21.45
C GLY A 55 0.29 -12.64 20.71
N ASN A 56 -0.90 -13.16 20.43
CA ASN A 56 -1.13 -14.45 19.75
C ASN A 56 -1.59 -14.30 18.31
N MET A 57 -1.17 -13.26 17.61
CA MET A 57 -1.41 -13.15 16.17
C MET A 57 -0.55 -14.14 15.39
N GLU A 58 -1.19 -14.94 14.53
CA GLU A 58 -0.52 -15.89 13.64
C GLU A 58 0.29 -15.15 12.56
N GLY A 59 1.40 -15.74 12.13
CA GLY A 59 2.22 -15.21 11.04
C GLY A 59 3.18 -14.08 11.45
N ILE A 60 3.53 -13.90 12.72
CA ILE A 60 4.53 -12.89 13.14
C ILE A 60 5.94 -13.50 13.20
N GLU A 61 6.87 -12.92 12.46
CA GLU A 61 8.30 -13.23 12.50
C GLU A 61 9.09 -12.04 13.07
N ILE A 62 9.95 -12.29 14.07
CA ILE A 62 10.76 -11.24 14.69
C ILE A 62 12.05 -11.08 13.88
N VAL A 63 12.25 -9.91 13.29
CA VAL A 63 13.49 -9.58 12.59
C VAL A 63 14.34 -8.70 13.50
N ARG A 64 15.58 -9.11 13.76
CA ARG A 64 16.55 -8.24 14.43
C ARG A 64 17.22 -7.35 13.39
N PRO A 65 17.27 -6.02 13.59
CA PRO A 65 18.07 -5.18 12.71
C PRO A 65 19.52 -5.63 12.79
N ALA A 66 20.12 -5.90 11.63
CA ALA A 66 21.56 -6.15 11.54
C ALA A 66 22.27 -4.87 12.01
N ILE A 67 22.90 -4.95 13.18
CA ILE A 67 23.71 -3.88 13.74
C ILE A 67 24.90 -3.70 12.79
N GLY A 68 24.90 -2.59 12.04
CA GLY A 68 26.04 -2.10 11.27
C GLY A 68 27.03 -1.35 12.15
#